data_AF-A0AAW5R400-F1
#
_entry.id   AF-A0AAW5R400-F1
#
_cell.length_a   1.000
_cell.length_b   1.000
_cell.length_c   1.000
_cell.angle_alpha   90.00
_cell.angle_beta   90.00
_cell.angle_gamma   90.00
#
_symmetry.space_group_name_H-M   'P 1'
#
loop_
_entity.id
_entity.type
_entity.pdbx_description
1 polymer ?
#
loop_
_entity_poly.entity_id
_entity_poly.type
_entity_poly.pdbx_seq_one_letter_code
_entity_poly.pdbx_strand_id
1 'polypeptide(L)'
;MAHEALRPEFRNLIDEHAPVRQIGTGFTFTEGPIWHPREHYLLFSDMPADVRRRWDRAGVREVLRPSNKGNGMTYDAGLNLLVCEHSTSSVARFTPDGRREVLASHFEGKELNSPNDLCVGPDGSIYFTDPWYGRMPHYGVERPRELGWQGVFRIRPGREGRDPDLLVDRFMFSMPNGLCFSPDGSLLYVNDTEQTNIRVFDVEADGSLRNGRIFASGIKDSLKPGVPDGMKCDQSGNVWVTAPGGLWVYNPQGQLIGKVSIPELPANLHWGGENWRTLFVCASTSVYAVDTIIGPCNEPFMRADAGGAQTASVPAPGGSGAAPSPAADTSLSLDPSRCALIIQDMQNDVVMDGGAFAESGSPQHCREQNAIANAARLAEHCRRLGIPVIHVWFVCPPGHAGVTLNAPLFEGLVEANAMVEGSWGAQPVPGLEARPGDHVVRKTRMSAWEGTNLETILKAQGRDILIETGAWTNMSIEHTARTGADKGYVMIIPEDACSTMNADWHRASIDYAMQNVAAVTNVDEVIRALGV
;
A
#
# COMPACT_ATOMS: atom_id res chain seq x y z
N MET A 1 -11.76 18.14 24.17
CA MET A 1 -11.19 16.77 24.17
C MET A 1 -9.71 16.91 23.93
N ALA A 2 -8.87 16.18 24.67
CA ALA A 2 -7.42 16.21 24.43
C ALA A 2 -7.08 15.28 23.25
N HIS A 3 -6.05 15.63 22.50
CA HIS A 3 -5.43 14.74 21.53
C HIS A 3 -4.62 13.67 22.26
N GLU A 4 -4.42 12.52 21.63
CA GLU A 4 -3.76 11.37 22.25
C GLU A 4 -2.34 11.23 21.69
N ALA A 5 -1.32 11.52 22.49
CA ALA A 5 0.07 11.23 22.14
C ALA A 5 0.40 9.77 22.48
N LEU A 6 0.60 8.94 21.46
CA LEU A 6 1.05 7.55 21.63
C LEU A 6 2.59 7.46 21.70
N ARG A 7 3.28 8.44 21.12
CA ARG A 7 4.74 8.57 21.14
C ARG A 7 5.17 10.02 21.38
N PRO A 8 6.37 10.26 21.96
CA PRO A 8 6.83 11.60 22.29
C PRO A 8 6.86 12.58 21.13
N GLU A 9 7.25 12.12 19.93
CA GLU A 9 7.42 12.95 18.73
C GLU A 9 6.11 13.59 18.24
N PHE A 10 4.94 13.06 18.58
CA PHE A 10 3.65 13.67 18.24
C PHE A 10 3.48 15.08 18.82
N ARG A 11 4.09 15.34 19.99
CA ARG A 11 4.05 16.65 20.65
C ARG A 11 4.81 17.75 19.90
N ASN A 12 5.67 17.37 18.96
CA ASN A 12 6.34 18.32 18.07
C ASN A 12 5.42 18.80 16.94
N LEU A 13 4.31 18.09 16.73
CA LEU A 13 3.40 18.33 15.61
C LEU A 13 2.19 19.18 16.02
N ILE A 14 1.69 18.98 17.23
CA ILE A 14 0.52 19.66 17.78
C ILE A 14 0.57 19.64 19.32
N ASP A 15 0.05 20.69 19.96
CA ASP A 15 -0.22 20.70 21.39
C ASP A 15 -1.38 19.74 21.70
N GLU A 16 -1.22 18.80 22.65
CA GLU A 16 -2.26 17.84 23.03
C GLU A 16 -3.56 18.49 23.52
N HIS A 17 -3.49 19.76 23.93
CA HIS A 17 -4.62 20.56 24.37
C HIS A 17 -5.04 21.65 23.38
N ALA A 18 -4.53 21.62 22.14
CA ALA A 18 -4.95 22.53 21.08
C ALA A 18 -6.48 22.48 20.91
N PRO A 19 -7.17 23.63 20.95
CA PRO A 19 -8.63 23.66 20.86
C PRO A 19 -9.09 23.36 19.42
N VAL A 20 -10.01 22.40 19.29
CA VAL A 20 -10.72 22.15 18.03
C VAL A 20 -11.94 23.08 17.96
N ARG A 21 -11.89 24.04 17.04
CA ARG A 21 -12.91 25.08 16.87
C ARG A 21 -13.83 24.74 15.70
N GLN A 22 -15.14 24.68 15.94
CA GLN A 22 -16.12 24.59 14.85
C GLN A 22 -16.22 25.96 14.16
N ILE A 23 -16.00 26.00 12.84
CA ILE A 23 -16.01 27.23 12.04
C ILE A 23 -17.21 27.32 11.07
N GLY A 24 -17.95 26.24 10.93
CA GLY A 24 -19.21 26.16 10.19
C GLY A 24 -19.93 24.84 10.50
N THR A 25 -21.26 24.83 10.39
CA THR A 25 -22.10 23.65 10.61
C THR A 25 -23.43 23.77 9.84
N GLY A 26 -24.24 22.70 9.85
CA GLY A 26 -25.53 22.63 9.15
C GLY A 26 -25.42 22.16 7.70
N PHE A 27 -24.31 21.51 7.34
CA PHE A 27 -24.08 20.91 6.02
C PHE A 27 -24.62 19.48 5.97
N THR A 28 -24.69 18.90 4.76
CA THR A 28 -25.11 17.51 4.61
C THR A 28 -23.95 16.55 4.79
N PHE A 29 -22.87 16.73 4.03
CA PHE A 29 -21.61 16.01 4.21
C PHE A 29 -20.46 16.82 3.60
N THR A 30 -19.54 17.28 4.45
CA THR A 30 -18.42 18.13 4.04
C THR A 30 -17.20 17.31 3.61
N GLU A 31 -16.56 17.72 2.52
CA GLU A 31 -15.41 17.05 1.90
C GLU A 31 -14.44 18.03 1.23
N GLY A 32 -13.28 17.54 0.80
CA GLY A 32 -12.33 18.20 -0.09
C GLY A 32 -11.92 19.62 0.31
N PRO A 33 -11.48 19.89 1.56
CA PRO A 33 -11.02 21.21 1.95
C PRO A 33 -9.74 21.60 1.18
N ILE A 34 -9.67 22.84 0.70
CA ILE A 34 -8.46 23.39 0.06
C ILE A 34 -8.31 24.88 0.39
N TRP A 35 -7.12 25.27 0.84
CA TRP A 35 -6.81 26.66 1.19
C TRP A 35 -6.24 27.42 0.00
N HIS A 36 -6.82 28.59 -0.31
CA HIS A 36 -6.30 29.44 -1.36
C HIS A 36 -5.12 30.28 -0.83
N PRO A 37 -3.90 30.15 -1.40
CA PRO A 37 -2.68 30.74 -0.83
C PRO A 37 -2.69 32.27 -0.80
N ARG A 38 -3.24 32.91 -1.85
CA ARG A 38 -3.21 34.39 -2.00
C ARG A 38 -4.41 35.13 -1.40
N GLU A 39 -5.61 34.61 -1.65
CA GLU A 39 -6.86 35.24 -1.19
C GLU A 39 -7.31 34.79 0.19
N HIS A 40 -6.59 33.86 0.83
CA HIS A 40 -6.78 33.44 2.22
C HIS A 40 -8.22 33.04 2.56
N TYR A 41 -8.77 32.10 1.78
CA TYR A 41 -10.03 31.45 2.06
C TYR A 41 -9.92 29.93 1.92
N LEU A 42 -10.79 29.22 2.60
CA LEU A 42 -10.96 27.78 2.47
C LEU A 42 -12.12 27.50 1.51
N LEU A 43 -11.92 26.67 0.49
CA LEU A 43 -13.01 26.00 -0.20
C LEU A 43 -13.22 24.62 0.42
N PHE A 44 -14.46 24.16 0.40
CA PHE A 44 -14.81 22.78 0.71
C PHE A 44 -16.12 22.43 0.00
N SER A 45 -16.35 21.14 -0.19
CA SER A 45 -17.54 20.60 -0.83
C SER A 45 -18.57 20.23 0.24
N ASP A 46 -19.84 20.60 0.04
CA ASP A 46 -21.00 20.02 0.74
C ASP A 46 -21.67 19.09 -0.29
N MET A 47 -21.03 17.92 -0.46
CA MET A 47 -21.12 17.14 -1.69
C MET A 47 -22.53 16.58 -1.94
N PRO A 48 -23.22 15.95 -0.97
CA PRO A 48 -24.57 15.45 -1.19
C PRO A 48 -25.59 16.57 -1.47
N ALA A 49 -25.39 17.76 -0.88
CA ALA A 49 -26.22 18.95 -1.11
C ALA A 49 -25.95 19.63 -2.48
N ASP A 50 -24.92 19.16 -3.20
CA ASP A 50 -24.45 19.67 -4.47
C ASP A 50 -24.05 21.15 -4.44
N VAL A 51 -23.23 21.49 -3.44
CA VAL A 51 -22.75 22.86 -3.21
C VAL A 51 -21.26 22.89 -2.98
N ARG A 52 -20.58 23.84 -3.62
CA ARG A 52 -19.25 24.28 -3.19
C ARG A 52 -19.38 25.46 -2.25
N ARG A 53 -18.71 25.38 -1.10
CA ARG A 53 -18.74 26.38 -0.04
C ARG A 53 -17.38 27.07 0.02
N ARG A 54 -17.39 28.31 0.54
CA ARG A 54 -16.20 29.07 0.91
C ARG A 54 -16.32 29.51 2.35
N TRP A 55 -15.26 29.34 3.13
CA TRP A 55 -15.08 29.96 4.44
C TRP A 55 -13.95 30.99 4.37
N ASP A 56 -14.20 32.18 4.90
CA ASP A 56 -13.18 33.18 5.20
C ASP A 56 -13.57 33.93 6.49
N ARG A 57 -12.92 35.06 6.78
CA ARG A 57 -13.18 35.85 7.99
C ARG A 57 -14.64 36.35 8.09
N ALA A 58 -15.39 36.40 6.99
CA ALA A 58 -16.81 36.77 7.00
C ALA A 58 -17.75 35.57 7.28
N GLY A 59 -17.21 34.36 7.39
CA GLY A 59 -17.97 33.12 7.61
C GLY A 59 -18.16 32.29 6.34
N VAL A 60 -19.04 31.30 6.43
CA VAL A 60 -19.33 30.36 5.33
C VAL A 60 -20.36 30.93 4.36
N ARG A 61 -20.12 30.78 3.05
CA ARG A 61 -21.10 31.07 1.98
C ARG A 61 -21.07 30.04 0.85
N GLU A 62 -22.15 29.99 0.07
CA GLU A 62 -22.19 29.23 -1.19
C GLU A 62 -21.39 29.98 -2.27
N VAL A 63 -20.63 29.23 -3.08
CA VAL A 63 -19.93 29.79 -4.25
C VAL A 63 -20.31 29.13 -5.57
N LEU A 64 -20.86 27.90 -5.54
CA LEU A 64 -21.36 27.23 -6.74
C LEU A 64 -22.47 26.23 -6.40
N ARG A 65 -23.57 26.29 -7.16
CA ARG A 65 -24.70 25.35 -7.15
C ARG A 65 -25.39 25.33 -8.54
N PRO A 66 -25.63 24.16 -9.16
CA PRO A 66 -25.07 22.87 -8.80
C PRO A 66 -23.54 22.87 -8.94
N SER A 67 -22.88 22.08 -8.11
CA SER A 67 -21.42 21.88 -8.10
C SER A 67 -20.98 20.56 -8.76
N ASN A 68 -21.93 19.84 -9.36
CA ASN A 68 -21.79 18.47 -9.88
C ASN A 68 -21.38 17.43 -8.82
N LYS A 69 -21.85 17.63 -7.57
CA LYS A 69 -21.43 16.87 -6.40
C LYS A 69 -19.90 16.79 -6.35
N GLY A 70 -19.26 17.96 -6.43
CA GLY A 70 -17.82 18.08 -6.28
C GLY A 70 -17.39 17.45 -4.96
N ASN A 71 -16.28 16.72 -4.96
CA ASN A 71 -15.74 16.02 -3.82
C ASN A 71 -14.35 16.59 -3.48
N GLY A 72 -13.28 15.84 -3.67
CA GLY A 72 -11.90 16.30 -3.48
C GLY A 72 -11.53 17.47 -4.39
N MET A 73 -10.68 18.36 -3.85
CA MET A 73 -10.23 19.57 -4.52
C MET A 73 -8.75 19.84 -4.25
N THR A 74 -8.06 20.38 -5.25
CA THR A 74 -6.72 20.96 -5.12
C THR A 74 -6.53 22.07 -6.15
N TYR A 75 -5.39 22.75 -6.14
CA TYR A 75 -5.02 23.72 -7.18
C TYR A 75 -3.83 23.22 -8.00
N ASP A 76 -3.82 23.56 -9.29
CA ASP A 76 -2.57 23.50 -10.06
C ASP A 76 -1.66 24.72 -9.76
N ALA A 77 -0.44 24.72 -10.32
CA ALA A 77 0.52 25.81 -10.13
C ALA A 77 0.02 27.18 -10.65
N GLY A 78 -0.98 27.19 -11.54
CA GLY A 78 -1.63 28.39 -12.05
C GLY A 78 -2.80 28.88 -11.18
N LEU A 79 -3.06 28.23 -10.04
CA LEU A 79 -4.24 28.44 -9.20
C LEU A 79 -5.57 28.20 -9.94
N ASN A 80 -5.56 27.32 -10.94
CA ASN A 80 -6.81 26.75 -11.44
C ASN A 80 -7.26 25.69 -10.44
N LEU A 81 -8.54 25.73 -10.06
CA LEU A 81 -9.10 24.77 -9.13
C LEU A 81 -9.39 23.46 -9.86
N LEU A 82 -8.82 22.37 -9.38
CA LEU A 82 -9.06 21.02 -9.85
C LEU A 82 -10.06 20.35 -8.92
N VAL A 83 -11.04 19.64 -9.49
CA VAL A 83 -12.16 19.08 -8.74
C VAL A 83 -12.51 17.70 -9.27
N CYS A 84 -12.65 16.75 -8.35
CA CYS A 84 -13.28 15.47 -8.59
C CYS A 84 -14.81 15.63 -8.53
N GLU A 85 -15.53 15.30 -9.61
CA GLU A 85 -17.00 15.49 -9.71
C GLU A 85 -17.72 14.14 -9.82
N HIS A 86 -18.52 13.80 -8.79
CA HIS A 86 -19.26 12.54 -8.75
C HIS A 86 -20.41 12.48 -9.78
N SER A 87 -21.15 13.57 -9.94
CA SER A 87 -22.33 13.56 -10.82
C SER A 87 -21.94 13.32 -12.29
N THR A 88 -20.79 13.83 -12.72
CA THR A 88 -20.32 13.79 -14.11
C THR A 88 -19.17 12.82 -14.36
N SER A 89 -18.78 12.01 -13.36
CA SER A 89 -17.64 11.07 -13.42
C SER A 89 -16.37 11.67 -14.02
N SER A 90 -16.00 12.88 -13.59
CA SER A 90 -14.89 13.59 -14.21
C SER A 90 -13.99 14.27 -13.22
N VAL A 91 -12.73 14.38 -13.62
CA VAL A 91 -11.82 15.39 -13.09
C VAL A 91 -12.02 16.65 -13.94
N ALA A 92 -12.35 17.76 -13.29
CA ALA A 92 -12.61 19.04 -13.93
C ALA A 92 -11.66 20.12 -13.43
N ARG A 93 -11.32 21.07 -14.31
CA ARG A 93 -10.56 22.29 -14.02
C ARG A 93 -11.47 23.50 -14.11
N PHE A 94 -11.36 24.39 -13.13
CA PHE A 94 -11.99 25.69 -13.11
C PHE A 94 -10.90 26.76 -13.13
N THR A 95 -10.86 27.56 -14.20
CA THR A 95 -9.98 28.73 -14.25
C THR A 95 -10.50 29.82 -13.31
N PRO A 96 -9.66 30.81 -12.91
CA PRO A 96 -10.08 31.87 -11.98
C PRO A 96 -11.28 32.71 -12.42
N ASP A 97 -11.56 32.77 -13.73
CA ASP A 97 -12.76 33.40 -14.32
C ASP A 97 -14.03 32.53 -14.21
N GLY A 98 -13.93 31.33 -13.64
CA GLY A 98 -15.01 30.38 -13.44
C GLY A 98 -15.27 29.41 -14.59
N ARG A 99 -14.50 29.47 -15.69
CA ARG A 99 -14.70 28.54 -16.81
C ARG A 99 -14.33 27.10 -16.41
N ARG A 100 -15.27 26.18 -16.61
CA ARG A 100 -15.11 24.74 -16.37
C ARG A 100 -14.60 24.01 -17.61
N GLU A 101 -13.65 23.11 -17.43
CA GLU A 101 -13.06 22.24 -18.46
C GLU A 101 -12.94 20.81 -17.92
N VAL A 102 -13.32 19.80 -18.72
CA VAL A 102 -13.16 18.39 -18.33
C VAL A 102 -11.76 17.92 -18.71
N LEU A 103 -11.02 17.40 -17.72
CA LEU A 103 -9.66 16.90 -17.92
C LEU A 103 -9.62 15.39 -18.19
N ALA A 104 -10.48 14.62 -17.51
CA ALA A 104 -10.67 13.19 -17.76
C ALA A 104 -12.09 12.79 -17.36
N SER A 105 -12.68 11.89 -18.15
CA SER A 105 -14.01 11.30 -17.87
C SER A 105 -14.12 9.84 -18.25
N HIS A 106 -13.18 9.32 -19.03
CA HIS A 106 -13.17 7.95 -19.54
C HIS A 106 -11.79 7.33 -19.44
N PHE A 107 -11.74 6.00 -19.44
CA PHE A 107 -10.55 5.18 -19.60
C PHE A 107 -10.91 3.96 -20.46
N GLU A 108 -10.15 3.71 -21.53
CA GLU A 108 -10.42 2.63 -22.51
C GLU A 108 -11.83 2.72 -23.11
N GLY A 109 -12.30 3.94 -23.36
CA GLY A 109 -13.62 4.21 -23.91
C GLY A 109 -14.79 3.96 -22.94
N LYS A 110 -14.52 3.68 -21.66
CA LYS A 110 -15.52 3.48 -20.61
C LYS A 110 -15.52 4.64 -19.62
N GLU A 111 -16.70 5.04 -19.15
CA GLU A 111 -16.84 6.11 -18.15
C GLU A 111 -16.08 5.73 -16.86
N LEU A 112 -15.35 6.70 -16.29
CA LEU A 112 -14.78 6.57 -14.94
C LEU A 112 -15.88 6.30 -13.90
N ASN A 113 -15.54 5.66 -12.78
CA ASN A 113 -16.53 5.33 -11.75
C ASN A 113 -17.08 6.60 -11.07
N SER A 114 -16.22 7.36 -10.42
CA SER A 114 -16.54 8.64 -9.76
C SER A 114 -15.25 9.09 -9.08
N PRO A 115 -14.42 9.91 -9.76
CA PRO A 115 -13.20 10.45 -9.15
C PRO A 115 -13.51 11.04 -7.77
N ASN A 116 -12.71 10.71 -6.76
CA ASN A 116 -13.02 11.02 -5.36
C ASN A 116 -12.09 12.09 -4.78
N ASP A 117 -10.80 11.79 -4.67
CA ASP A 117 -9.78 12.75 -4.23
C ASP A 117 -8.65 12.88 -5.27
N LEU A 118 -7.89 13.97 -5.19
CA LEU A 118 -6.81 14.27 -6.14
C LEU A 118 -5.71 15.14 -5.52
N CYS A 119 -4.49 14.99 -6.05
CA CYS A 119 -3.35 15.83 -5.74
C CYS A 119 -2.50 16.11 -7.00
N VAL A 120 -1.64 17.11 -6.93
CA VAL A 120 -0.72 17.46 -8.03
C VAL A 120 0.68 17.00 -7.66
N GLY A 121 1.27 16.17 -8.52
CA GLY A 121 2.62 15.65 -8.36
C GLY A 121 3.70 16.70 -8.63
N PRO A 122 4.96 16.39 -8.30
CA PRO A 122 6.09 17.31 -8.47
C PRO A 122 6.37 17.68 -9.93
N ASP A 123 5.95 16.84 -10.88
CA ASP A 123 6.05 17.06 -12.33
C ASP A 123 4.87 17.87 -12.91
N GLY A 124 3.91 18.26 -12.07
CA GLY A 124 2.67 18.92 -12.48
C GLY A 124 1.58 17.98 -13.01
N SER A 125 1.80 16.66 -12.99
CA SER A 125 0.76 15.68 -13.29
C SER A 125 -0.32 15.68 -12.19
N ILE A 126 -1.56 15.38 -12.58
CA ILE A 126 -2.70 15.28 -11.66
C ILE A 126 -2.91 13.80 -11.36
N TYR A 127 -2.84 13.43 -10.08
CA TYR A 127 -3.08 12.08 -9.59
C TYR A 127 -4.45 12.05 -8.91
N PHE A 128 -5.26 11.02 -9.16
CA PHE A 128 -6.60 10.93 -8.57
C PHE A 128 -7.04 9.49 -8.35
N THR A 129 -7.94 9.28 -7.40
CA THR A 129 -8.58 8.00 -7.11
C THR A 129 -9.96 7.92 -7.74
N ASP A 130 -10.35 6.73 -8.20
CA ASP A 130 -11.63 6.48 -8.87
C ASP A 130 -12.42 5.32 -8.22
N PRO A 131 -12.86 5.49 -6.95
CA PRO A 131 -13.81 4.59 -6.32
C PRO A 131 -15.21 4.77 -6.91
N TRP A 132 -16.19 3.99 -6.45
CA TRP A 132 -17.56 4.03 -6.98
C TRP A 132 -18.59 4.73 -6.09
N TYR A 133 -18.17 5.51 -5.07
CA TYR A 133 -19.09 6.20 -4.16
C TYR A 133 -20.10 7.09 -4.90
N GLY A 134 -19.70 7.77 -5.98
CA GLY A 134 -20.59 8.58 -6.81
C GLY A 134 -21.63 7.80 -7.61
N ARG A 135 -21.67 6.46 -7.47
CA ARG A 135 -22.75 5.59 -7.96
C ARG A 135 -23.71 5.15 -6.87
N MET A 136 -23.44 5.47 -5.61
CA MET A 136 -24.35 5.20 -4.50
C MET A 136 -25.43 6.28 -4.41
N PRO A 137 -26.64 5.93 -3.94
CA PRO A 137 -27.61 6.94 -3.50
C PRO A 137 -26.96 7.90 -2.50
N HIS A 138 -27.47 9.12 -2.40
CA HIS A 138 -26.95 10.21 -1.56
C HIS A 138 -25.64 10.85 -2.07
N TYR A 139 -24.60 10.06 -2.31
CA TYR A 139 -23.25 10.53 -2.66
C TYR A 139 -23.06 10.87 -4.14
N GLY A 140 -24.00 10.48 -5.01
CA GLY A 140 -23.81 10.66 -6.44
C GLY A 140 -25.09 10.48 -7.24
N VAL A 141 -24.92 9.97 -8.45
CA VAL A 141 -26.01 9.63 -9.37
C VAL A 141 -25.88 8.15 -9.70
N GLU A 142 -26.89 7.38 -9.26
CA GLU A 142 -26.97 5.94 -9.50
C GLU A 142 -27.02 5.64 -11.01
N ARG A 143 -26.03 4.89 -11.48
CA ARG A 143 -25.94 4.36 -12.85
C ARG A 143 -24.95 3.18 -12.91
N PRO A 144 -24.94 2.36 -13.98
CA PRO A 144 -24.02 1.24 -14.09
C PRO A 144 -22.54 1.67 -13.97
N ARG A 145 -21.73 0.78 -13.39
CA ARG A 145 -20.26 0.91 -13.37
C ARG A 145 -19.69 0.27 -14.63
N GLU A 146 -19.10 1.06 -15.52
CA GLU A 146 -18.60 0.55 -16.81
C GLU A 146 -17.23 -0.14 -16.70
N LEU A 147 -16.34 0.38 -15.83
CA LEU A 147 -15.01 -0.19 -15.60
C LEU A 147 -15.09 -1.57 -14.93
N GLY A 148 -15.91 -1.70 -13.88
CA GLY A 148 -16.06 -2.93 -13.10
C GLY A 148 -14.98 -3.13 -12.01
N TRP A 149 -14.09 -2.16 -11.84
CA TRP A 149 -12.97 -2.13 -10.87
C TRP A 149 -12.64 -0.68 -10.52
N GLN A 150 -11.86 -0.44 -9.46
CA GLN A 150 -11.46 0.89 -8.98
C GLN A 150 -9.97 1.12 -9.22
N GLY A 151 -9.60 2.37 -9.56
CA GLY A 151 -8.24 2.69 -9.98
C GLY A 151 -7.64 3.91 -9.28
N VAL A 152 -6.32 4.02 -9.41
CA VAL A 152 -5.56 5.25 -9.18
C VAL A 152 -4.98 5.67 -10.52
N PHE A 153 -5.27 6.90 -10.92
CA PHE A 153 -5.02 7.38 -12.26
C PHE A 153 -4.15 8.63 -12.27
N ARG A 154 -3.54 8.91 -13.43
CA ARG A 154 -2.75 10.11 -13.68
C ARG A 154 -3.12 10.80 -14.98
N ILE A 155 -3.25 12.13 -14.93
CA ILE A 155 -3.32 12.99 -16.11
C ILE A 155 -1.98 13.73 -16.21
N ARG A 156 -1.19 13.42 -17.26
CA ARG A 156 0.07 14.10 -17.53
C ARG A 156 -0.18 15.52 -18.06
N PRO A 157 0.74 16.49 -17.85
CA PRO A 157 0.67 17.79 -18.48
C PRO A 157 0.53 17.67 -20.01
N GLY A 158 -0.39 18.45 -20.60
CA GLY A 158 -0.62 18.45 -22.06
C GLY A 158 -1.41 17.25 -22.59
N ARG A 159 -1.94 16.39 -21.70
CA ARG A 159 -2.76 15.22 -22.04
C ARG A 159 -4.21 15.36 -21.56
N GLU A 160 -4.63 16.55 -21.21
CA GLU A 160 -6.01 16.87 -20.82
C GLU A 160 -6.99 16.46 -21.94
N GLY A 161 -8.14 15.92 -21.54
CA GLY A 161 -9.19 15.43 -22.44
C GLY A 161 -8.88 14.08 -23.11
N ARG A 162 -7.76 13.43 -22.78
CA ARG A 162 -7.41 12.08 -23.23
C ARG A 162 -7.54 11.07 -22.09
N ASP A 163 -7.46 9.79 -22.42
CA ASP A 163 -7.40 8.73 -21.40
C ASP A 163 -6.25 8.99 -20.42
N PRO A 164 -6.52 8.94 -19.10
CA PRO A 164 -5.49 9.00 -18.08
C PRO A 164 -4.67 7.70 -18.08
N ASP A 165 -3.48 7.75 -17.47
CA ASP A 165 -2.73 6.52 -17.20
C ASP A 165 -3.31 5.82 -15.97
N LEU A 166 -3.51 4.51 -16.04
CA LEU A 166 -3.70 3.68 -14.85
C LEU A 166 -2.33 3.45 -14.19
N LEU A 167 -2.22 3.73 -12.89
CA LEU A 167 -0.95 3.66 -12.15
C LEU A 167 -0.75 2.39 -11.34
N VAL A 168 -1.82 1.64 -11.10
CA VAL A 168 -1.83 0.46 -10.23
C VAL A 168 -2.58 -0.67 -10.91
N ASP A 169 -2.32 -1.91 -10.48
CA ASP A 169 -3.03 -3.06 -11.00
C ASP A 169 -4.54 -2.91 -10.79
N ARG A 170 -5.32 -3.32 -11.81
CA ARG A 170 -6.77 -3.43 -11.67
C ARG A 170 -7.02 -4.39 -10.51
N PHE A 171 -7.91 -4.02 -9.59
CA PHE A 171 -8.24 -4.77 -8.36
C PHE A 171 -7.26 -4.66 -7.18
N MET A 172 -6.19 -3.85 -7.26
CA MET A 172 -5.35 -3.59 -6.08
C MET A 172 -6.11 -2.89 -4.94
N PHE A 173 -7.04 -2.00 -5.29
CA PHE A 173 -7.88 -1.26 -4.38
C PHE A 173 -9.35 -1.69 -4.51
N SER A 174 -10.05 -1.73 -3.39
CA SER A 174 -11.50 -1.94 -3.28
C SER A 174 -12.25 -0.60 -3.32
N MET A 175 -11.74 0.38 -2.55
CA MET A 175 -12.29 1.74 -2.45
C MET A 175 -11.13 2.73 -2.25
N PRO A 176 -10.32 2.99 -3.29
CA PRO A 176 -9.22 3.94 -3.19
C PRO A 176 -9.79 5.33 -2.90
N ASN A 177 -9.22 6.03 -1.92
CA ASN A 177 -9.83 7.27 -1.45
C ASN A 177 -8.81 8.43 -1.39
N GLY A 178 -8.35 8.85 -0.23
CA GLY A 178 -7.35 9.91 -0.10
C GLY A 178 -6.00 9.50 -0.68
N LEU A 179 -5.23 10.49 -1.14
CA LEU A 179 -3.87 10.33 -1.64
C LEU A 179 -3.03 11.59 -1.39
N CYS A 180 -1.73 11.42 -1.15
CA CYS A 180 -0.79 12.52 -0.98
C CYS A 180 0.66 12.10 -1.24
N PHE A 181 1.52 13.04 -1.63
CA PHE A 181 2.95 12.81 -1.83
C PHE A 181 3.76 13.05 -0.54
N SER A 182 4.91 12.36 -0.43
CA SER A 182 5.96 12.75 0.52
C SER A 182 6.56 14.13 0.19
N PRO A 183 7.26 14.78 1.13
CA PRO A 183 7.85 16.12 0.93
C PRO A 183 8.81 16.24 -0.25
N ASP A 184 9.52 15.16 -0.57
CA ASP A 184 10.47 15.08 -1.68
C ASP A 184 9.82 14.57 -2.98
N GLY A 185 8.53 14.22 -2.93
CA GLY A 185 7.77 13.66 -4.06
C GLY A 185 8.18 12.25 -4.47
N SER A 186 9.06 11.59 -3.71
CA SER A 186 9.56 10.24 -4.05
C SER A 186 8.58 9.13 -3.68
N LEU A 187 7.60 9.42 -2.82
CA LEU A 187 6.57 8.47 -2.40
C LEU A 187 5.17 9.03 -2.67
N LEU A 188 4.26 8.17 -3.12
CA LEU A 188 2.83 8.44 -3.17
C LEU A 188 2.11 7.51 -2.19
N TYR A 189 1.39 8.10 -1.25
CA TYR A 189 0.49 7.38 -0.36
C TYR A 189 -0.91 7.36 -0.97
N VAL A 190 -1.58 6.21 -0.95
CA VAL A 190 -2.99 6.05 -1.32
C VAL A 190 -3.66 5.16 -0.30
N ASN A 191 -4.79 5.57 0.25
CA ASN A 191 -5.53 4.75 1.20
C ASN A 191 -6.71 4.02 0.57
N ASP A 192 -7.22 3.03 1.29
CA ASP A 192 -8.41 2.29 0.92
C ASP A 192 -9.39 2.24 2.09
N THR A 193 -10.58 2.79 1.88
CA THR A 193 -11.61 2.87 2.91
C THR A 193 -12.10 1.49 3.35
N GLU A 194 -12.26 0.55 2.41
CA GLU A 194 -12.82 -0.77 2.67
C GLU A 194 -11.76 -1.73 3.24
N GLN A 195 -10.53 -1.66 2.72
CA GLN A 195 -9.41 -2.43 3.26
C GLN A 195 -8.87 -1.85 4.58
N THR A 196 -9.25 -0.61 4.94
CA THR A 196 -8.82 0.09 6.17
C THR A 196 -7.30 0.20 6.29
N ASN A 197 -6.63 0.50 5.18
CA ASN A 197 -5.17 0.58 5.09
C ASN A 197 -4.71 1.81 4.30
N ILE A 198 -3.42 2.10 4.39
CA ILE A 198 -2.67 3.02 3.53
C ILE A 198 -1.61 2.19 2.82
N ARG A 199 -1.55 2.29 1.50
CA ARG A 199 -0.44 1.83 0.67
C ARG A 199 0.48 2.99 0.35
N VAL A 200 1.76 2.69 0.20
CA VAL A 200 2.78 3.61 -0.29
C VAL A 200 3.46 3.02 -1.52
N PHE A 201 3.76 3.87 -2.48
CA PHE A 201 4.43 3.53 -3.72
C PHE A 201 5.66 4.42 -3.89
N ASP A 202 6.71 3.86 -4.47
CA ASP A 202 7.83 4.64 -4.95
C ASP A 202 7.41 5.31 -6.27
N VAL A 203 7.74 6.60 -6.42
CA VAL A 203 7.41 7.42 -7.57
C VAL A 203 8.64 7.51 -8.46
N GLU A 204 8.55 6.90 -9.64
CA GLU A 204 9.64 6.89 -10.61
C GLU A 204 9.82 8.26 -11.27
N ALA A 205 10.98 8.48 -11.90
CA ALA A 205 11.28 9.74 -12.59
C ALA A 205 10.30 10.08 -13.72
N ASP A 206 9.65 9.07 -14.31
CA ASP A 206 8.59 9.24 -15.31
C ASP A 206 7.19 9.38 -14.70
N GLY A 207 7.09 9.43 -13.37
CA GLY A 207 5.91 9.52 -12.53
C GLY A 207 5.06 8.25 -12.45
N SER A 208 5.53 7.12 -12.99
CA SER A 208 4.93 5.81 -12.74
C SER A 208 5.15 5.36 -11.29
N LEU A 209 4.34 4.41 -10.82
CA LEU A 209 4.40 3.89 -9.46
C LEU A 209 5.04 2.50 -9.45
N ARG A 210 5.91 2.25 -8.46
CA ARG A 210 6.54 0.94 -8.22
C ARG A 210 6.55 0.59 -6.73
N ASN A 211 6.94 -0.65 -6.43
CA ASN A 211 7.20 -1.14 -5.07
C ASN A 211 6.06 -0.83 -4.08
N GLY A 212 4.82 -1.02 -4.54
CA GLY A 212 3.61 -0.79 -3.75
C GLY A 212 3.58 -1.71 -2.53
N ARG A 213 3.49 -1.14 -1.34
CA ARG A 213 3.55 -1.86 -0.07
C ARG A 213 2.59 -1.25 0.96
N ILE A 214 2.20 -2.02 1.96
CA ILE A 214 1.39 -1.51 3.06
C ILE A 214 2.25 -0.59 3.93
N PHE A 215 1.80 0.66 4.08
CA PHE A 215 2.39 1.64 4.98
C PHE A 215 1.76 1.59 6.38
N ALA A 216 0.44 1.47 6.43
CA ALA A 216 -0.32 1.31 7.66
C ALA A 216 -1.56 0.45 7.39
N SER A 217 -1.96 -0.36 8.36
CA SER A 217 -3.16 -1.20 8.25
C SER A 217 -3.93 -1.22 9.57
N GLY A 218 -5.16 -1.74 9.53
CA GLY A 218 -5.99 -1.85 10.73
C GLY A 218 -6.46 -0.49 11.26
N ILE A 219 -6.71 0.46 10.36
CA ILE A 219 -7.21 1.81 10.68
C ILE A 219 -8.71 1.71 11.02
N LYS A 220 -9.01 1.07 12.16
CA LYS A 220 -10.35 0.77 12.64
C LYS A 220 -10.36 0.69 14.16
N ASP A 221 -11.53 0.92 14.75
CA ASP A 221 -11.76 0.86 16.19
C ASP A 221 -13.18 0.32 16.43
N SER A 222 -13.34 -0.57 17.41
CA SER A 222 -14.65 -1.18 17.69
C SER A 222 -15.59 -0.27 18.49
N LEU A 223 -15.06 0.79 19.09
CA LEU A 223 -15.77 1.71 19.97
C LEU A 223 -15.98 3.09 19.34
N LYS A 224 -15.18 3.46 18.33
CA LYS A 224 -15.26 4.75 17.66
C LYS A 224 -15.56 4.58 16.17
N PRO A 225 -16.51 5.35 15.60
CA PRO A 225 -16.76 5.32 14.17
C PRO A 225 -15.62 6.01 13.41
N GLY A 226 -15.32 5.49 12.22
CA GLY A 226 -14.45 6.10 11.23
C GLY A 226 -13.56 5.12 10.51
N VAL A 227 -13.04 5.57 9.37
CA VAL A 227 -12.25 4.80 8.41
C VAL A 227 -11.29 5.77 7.70
N PRO A 228 -10.20 5.28 7.08
CA PRO A 228 -9.35 6.12 6.24
C PRO A 228 -10.13 6.65 5.04
N ASP A 229 -10.11 7.98 4.89
CA ASP A 229 -10.77 8.73 3.81
C ASP A 229 -9.80 9.79 3.26
N GLY A 230 -9.98 11.09 3.50
CA GLY A 230 -8.99 12.11 3.17
C GLY A 230 -7.69 11.98 3.98
N MET A 231 -6.55 12.23 3.30
CA MET A 231 -5.25 12.28 3.95
C MET A 231 -4.30 13.32 3.35
N LYS A 232 -3.33 13.76 4.14
CA LYS A 232 -2.26 14.69 3.76
C LYS A 232 -0.94 14.35 4.45
N CYS A 233 0.16 14.72 3.82
CA CYS A 233 1.50 14.61 4.42
C CYS A 233 1.94 15.96 4.97
N ASP A 234 2.60 15.97 6.13
CA ASP A 234 3.21 17.18 6.68
C ASP A 234 4.65 17.39 6.17
N GLN A 235 5.22 18.57 6.44
CA GLN A 235 6.57 18.92 5.96
C GLN A 235 7.70 18.03 6.52
N SER A 236 7.43 17.22 7.55
CA SER A 236 8.37 16.27 8.13
C SER A 236 8.14 14.84 7.64
N GLY A 237 7.18 14.63 6.74
CA GLY A 237 6.90 13.32 6.15
C GLY A 237 5.89 12.49 6.94
N ASN A 238 5.27 13.01 8.01
CA ASN A 238 4.23 12.25 8.70
C ASN A 238 2.94 12.28 7.87
N VAL A 239 2.22 11.17 7.84
CA VAL A 239 0.94 11.03 7.15
C VAL A 239 -0.20 11.20 8.14
N TRP A 240 -1.08 12.16 7.86
CA TRP A 240 -2.27 12.48 8.62
C TRP A 240 -3.48 12.01 7.85
N VAL A 241 -4.24 11.08 8.42
CA VAL A 241 -5.39 10.44 7.76
C VAL A 241 -6.61 10.52 8.65
N THR A 242 -7.79 10.72 8.06
CA THR A 242 -9.05 10.53 8.79
C THR A 242 -9.18 9.09 9.29
N ALA A 243 -9.76 8.90 10.45
CA ALA A 243 -9.73 7.62 11.14
C ALA A 243 -10.75 7.60 12.29
N PRO A 244 -10.94 6.46 12.96
CA PRO A 244 -11.81 6.40 14.13
C PRO A 244 -11.52 7.47 15.18
N GLY A 245 -12.54 8.28 15.47
CA GLY A 245 -12.49 9.34 16.48
C GLY A 245 -11.71 10.60 16.10
N GLY A 246 -11.27 10.76 14.86
CA GLY A 246 -10.58 11.96 14.41
C GLY A 246 -9.53 11.68 13.33
N LEU A 247 -8.32 12.17 13.53
CA LEU A 247 -7.20 11.95 12.62
C LEU A 247 -6.17 11.05 13.30
N TRP A 248 -5.63 10.08 12.58
CA TRP A 248 -4.50 9.29 13.02
C TRP A 248 -3.24 9.77 12.29
N VAL A 249 -2.14 9.90 13.03
CA VAL A 249 -0.88 10.43 12.51
C VAL A 249 0.18 9.34 12.56
N TYR A 250 0.75 9.04 11.40
CA TYR A 250 1.78 8.04 11.20
C TYR A 250 3.11 8.71 10.85
N ASN A 251 4.20 8.30 11.49
CA ASN A 251 5.53 8.77 11.11
C ASN A 251 5.97 8.19 9.74
N PRO A 252 7.06 8.68 9.12
CA PRO A 252 7.51 8.18 7.82
C PRO A 252 7.85 6.68 7.77
N GLN A 253 7.97 6.01 8.94
CA GLN A 253 8.19 4.57 9.06
C GLN A 253 6.88 3.78 9.19
N GLY A 254 5.71 4.40 9.04
CA GLY A 254 4.41 3.74 9.14
C GLY A 254 3.94 3.47 10.58
N GLN A 255 4.59 4.07 11.58
CA GLN A 255 4.20 3.86 12.99
C GLN A 255 3.18 4.91 13.41
N LEU A 256 2.07 4.47 14.01
CA LEU A 256 1.09 5.37 14.61
C LEU A 256 1.74 6.09 15.81
N ILE A 257 1.79 7.42 15.76
CA ILE A 257 2.48 8.26 16.77
C ILE A 257 1.50 9.07 17.62
N GLY A 258 0.29 9.34 17.12
CA GLY A 258 -0.75 10.02 17.88
C GLY A 258 -2.06 10.15 17.13
N LYS A 259 -3.08 10.67 17.84
CA LYS A 259 -4.43 10.85 17.32
C LYS A 259 -4.98 12.22 17.67
N VAL A 260 -5.43 12.96 16.68
CA VAL A 260 -6.10 14.26 16.84
C VAL A 260 -7.60 14.02 16.96
N SER A 261 -8.15 14.20 18.15
CA SER A 261 -9.60 14.04 18.37
C SER A 261 -10.41 15.12 17.65
N ILE A 262 -11.41 14.70 16.86
CA ILE A 262 -12.37 15.57 16.17
C ILE A 262 -13.80 15.23 16.65
N PRO A 263 -14.69 16.21 16.89
CA PRO A 263 -16.03 15.95 17.43
C PRO A 263 -16.97 15.15 16.53
N GLU A 264 -16.81 15.25 15.21
CA GLU A 264 -17.59 14.53 14.21
C GLU A 264 -16.70 13.60 13.40
N LEU A 265 -17.31 12.64 12.69
CA LEU A 265 -16.61 11.75 11.78
C LEU A 265 -15.95 12.59 10.66
N PRO A 266 -14.60 12.67 10.62
CA PRO A 266 -13.91 13.45 9.62
C PRO A 266 -13.87 12.71 8.29
N ALA A 267 -14.03 13.49 7.22
CA ALA A 267 -14.00 13.02 5.85
C ALA A 267 -12.68 13.45 5.17
N ASN A 268 -12.21 14.68 5.40
CA ASN A 268 -10.94 15.16 4.81
C ASN A 268 -10.32 16.33 5.58
N LEU A 269 -9.08 16.70 5.25
CA LEU A 269 -8.28 17.70 5.95
C LEU A 269 -7.31 18.45 5.01
N HIS A 270 -7.00 19.70 5.36
CA HIS A 270 -5.99 20.50 4.66
C HIS A 270 -5.44 21.63 5.56
N TRP A 271 -4.14 21.91 5.48
CA TRP A 271 -3.55 23.05 6.18
C TRP A 271 -3.85 24.38 5.48
N GLY A 272 -3.94 25.44 6.25
CA GLY A 272 -4.08 26.79 5.74
C GLY A 272 -3.84 27.81 6.83
N GLY A 273 -4.52 28.94 6.71
CA GLY A 273 -4.18 30.13 7.48
C GLY A 273 -2.95 30.83 6.93
N GLU A 274 -2.68 32.03 7.43
CA GLU A 274 -1.62 32.91 6.92
C GLU A 274 -0.22 32.30 7.05
N ASN A 275 -0.02 31.40 8.00
CA ASN A 275 1.25 30.74 8.29
C ASN A 275 1.26 29.23 7.98
N TRP A 276 0.21 28.72 7.31
CA TRP A 276 0.05 27.29 7.01
C TRP A 276 0.05 26.36 8.24
N ARG A 277 -0.34 26.88 9.41
CA ARG A 277 -0.37 26.11 10.67
C ARG A 277 -1.77 25.92 11.25
N THR A 278 -2.81 26.32 10.53
CA THR A 278 -4.18 25.94 10.89
C THR A 278 -4.60 24.74 10.06
N LEU A 279 -4.85 23.61 10.71
CA LEU A 279 -5.40 22.43 10.07
C LEU A 279 -6.93 22.53 10.03
N PHE A 280 -7.49 22.59 8.83
CA PHE A 280 -8.92 22.54 8.61
C PHE A 280 -9.36 21.10 8.40
N VAL A 281 -10.49 20.73 9.00
CA VAL A 281 -11.04 19.37 8.93
C VAL A 281 -12.50 19.44 8.55
N CYS A 282 -12.86 18.84 7.42
CA CYS A 282 -14.24 18.60 7.03
C CYS A 282 -14.71 17.33 7.73
N ALA A 283 -15.80 17.42 8.51
CA ALA A 283 -16.29 16.31 9.30
C ALA A 283 -17.81 16.29 9.31
N SER A 284 -18.38 15.37 8.54
CA SER A 284 -19.82 15.15 8.41
C SER A 284 -20.58 16.47 8.16
N THR A 285 -21.22 17.04 9.17
CA THR A 285 -22.11 18.20 9.00
C THR A 285 -21.43 19.54 9.27
N SER A 286 -20.13 19.52 9.58
CA SER A 286 -19.38 20.68 10.06
C SER A 286 -17.96 20.77 9.51
N VAL A 287 -17.40 21.97 9.60
CA VAL A 287 -15.97 22.22 9.35
C VAL A 287 -15.32 22.71 10.65
N TYR A 288 -14.16 22.15 10.95
CA TYR A 288 -13.37 22.45 12.15
C TYR A 288 -12.03 23.05 11.77
N ALA A 289 -11.44 23.79 12.70
CA ALA A 289 -10.09 24.32 12.62
C ALA A 289 -9.35 24.00 13.92
N VAL A 290 -8.12 23.50 13.81
CA VAL A 290 -7.22 23.25 14.92
C VAL A 290 -5.84 23.79 14.59
N ASP A 291 -5.21 24.49 15.53
CA ASP A 291 -3.87 25.03 15.32
C ASP A 291 -2.82 23.95 15.58
N THR A 292 -1.84 23.89 14.68
CA THR A 292 -0.76 22.89 14.67
C THR A 292 0.60 23.59 14.82
N ILE A 293 1.60 22.83 15.25
CA ILE A 293 3.00 23.29 15.27
C ILE A 293 3.63 23.03 13.90
N ILE A 294 3.28 21.91 13.25
CA ILE A 294 3.81 21.52 11.94
C ILE A 294 2.98 22.11 10.79
N GLY A 295 3.63 22.43 9.66
CA GLY A 295 2.97 22.83 8.42
C GLY A 295 2.84 21.68 7.41
N PRO A 296 2.16 21.91 6.27
CA PRO A 296 1.94 20.89 5.25
C PRO A 296 3.21 20.55 4.48
N CYS A 297 3.21 19.40 3.81
CA CYS A 297 4.04 19.17 2.65
C CYS A 297 3.79 20.28 1.60
N ASN A 298 4.86 20.83 1.01
CA ASN A 298 4.74 21.91 0.04
C ASN A 298 4.22 21.40 -1.31
N GLU A 299 2.98 21.72 -1.64
CA GLU A 299 2.40 21.41 -2.94
C GLU A 299 2.71 22.49 -4.00
N PRO A 300 2.70 22.16 -5.30
CA PRO A 300 3.10 23.10 -6.36
C PRO A 300 2.40 24.47 -6.30
N PHE A 301 1.10 24.50 -5.98
CA PHE A 301 0.32 25.74 -5.92
C PHE A 301 0.71 26.65 -4.74
N MET A 302 1.31 26.09 -3.67
CA MET A 302 1.71 26.85 -2.48
C MET A 302 2.90 27.78 -2.78
N ARG A 303 3.64 27.53 -3.86
CA ARG A 303 4.81 28.34 -4.28
C ARG A 303 4.45 29.53 -5.16
N ALA A 304 3.17 29.76 -5.44
CA ALA A 304 2.72 30.83 -6.33
C ALA A 304 3.07 32.26 -5.83
N ASP A 305 3.75 32.41 -4.68
CA ASP A 305 4.07 33.68 -4.03
C ASP A 305 5.49 34.26 -4.30
N ALA A 306 6.23 33.76 -5.30
CA ALA A 306 7.45 34.44 -5.77
C ALA A 306 7.21 35.07 -7.16
N GLY A 307 6.82 36.34 -7.18
CA GLY A 307 6.26 37.02 -8.35
C GLY A 307 7.16 37.16 -9.60
N GLY A 308 6.49 37.45 -10.73
CA GLY A 308 7.10 38.04 -11.93
C GLY A 308 7.31 37.07 -13.09
N ALA A 309 6.76 37.42 -14.25
CA ALA A 309 6.96 36.72 -15.51
C ALA A 309 8.44 36.46 -15.81
N GLN A 310 8.80 35.20 -16.10
CA GLN A 310 9.93 34.89 -16.96
C GLN A 310 9.79 33.49 -17.58
N THR A 311 9.88 33.50 -18.91
CA THR A 311 10.03 32.35 -19.78
C THR A 311 11.42 31.73 -19.67
N ALA A 312 11.44 30.40 -19.81
CA ALA A 312 12.49 29.56 -20.39
C ALA A 312 13.63 28.99 -19.53
N SER A 313 13.91 27.74 -19.91
CA SER A 313 15.17 26.98 -19.86
C SER A 313 15.44 26.08 -18.65
N VAL A 314 15.42 24.78 -18.93
CA VAL A 314 16.00 23.70 -18.12
C VAL A 314 17.51 23.65 -18.39
N PRO A 315 18.38 23.63 -17.36
CA PRO A 315 19.74 23.12 -17.51
C PRO A 315 19.88 21.70 -16.95
N ALA A 316 20.70 20.91 -17.63
CA ALA A 316 21.09 19.53 -17.30
C ALA A 316 21.97 19.46 -16.02
N PRO A 317 22.14 18.27 -15.40
CA PRO A 317 22.74 18.16 -14.07
C PRO A 317 24.27 18.17 -14.13
N GLY A 318 24.88 19.03 -13.31
CA GLY A 318 26.30 19.00 -12.95
C GLY A 318 26.43 18.68 -11.45
N GLY A 319 27.28 17.72 -11.12
CA GLY A 319 27.33 17.09 -9.80
C GLY A 319 28.20 17.75 -8.72
N SER A 320 28.27 16.99 -7.63
CA SER A 320 29.19 17.00 -6.48
C SER A 320 28.84 17.87 -5.26
N GLY A 321 28.85 17.21 -4.09
CA GLY A 321 28.92 17.86 -2.78
C GLY A 321 28.13 17.19 -1.65
N ALA A 322 28.32 15.90 -1.39
CA ALA A 322 27.77 15.25 -0.19
C ALA A 322 28.69 15.50 1.03
N ALA A 323 28.09 15.89 2.16
CA ALA A 323 28.68 15.78 3.49
C ALA A 323 27.66 15.11 4.44
N PRO A 324 28.13 14.32 5.43
CA PRO A 324 27.40 13.15 5.92
C PRO A 324 26.50 13.46 7.12
N SER A 325 25.40 12.71 7.24
CA SER A 325 24.62 12.59 8.48
C SER A 325 24.75 11.15 8.99
N PRO A 326 24.96 10.91 10.30
CA PRO A 326 25.22 9.57 10.82
C PRO A 326 23.90 8.78 10.95
N ALA A 327 23.67 7.85 10.03
CA ALA A 327 22.63 6.84 10.18
C ALA A 327 23.12 5.75 11.16
N ALA A 328 22.30 5.44 12.17
CA ALA A 328 22.43 4.18 12.88
C ALA A 328 21.95 3.06 11.96
N ASP A 329 22.82 2.08 11.72
CA ASP A 329 22.63 0.95 10.82
C ASP A 329 21.51 0.02 11.31
N THR A 330 20.42 -0.09 10.56
CA THR A 330 19.30 -1.02 10.79
C THR A 330 19.36 -2.23 9.87
N SER A 331 20.54 -2.63 9.39
CA SER A 331 20.69 -3.82 8.55
C SER A 331 20.35 -5.10 9.32
N LEU A 332 19.55 -5.98 8.68
CA LEU A 332 19.35 -7.36 9.12
C LEU A 332 20.73 -8.03 9.25
N SER A 333 21.00 -8.67 10.39
CA SER A 333 22.23 -9.43 10.63
C SER A 333 21.86 -10.84 11.06
N LEU A 334 22.43 -11.84 10.39
CA LEU A 334 22.16 -13.26 10.61
C LEU A 334 23.46 -13.98 10.91
N ASP A 335 23.51 -14.72 12.02
CA ASP A 335 24.64 -15.58 12.37
C ASP A 335 24.55 -16.90 11.59
N PRO A 336 25.46 -17.18 10.63
CA PRO A 336 25.43 -18.41 9.83
C PRO A 336 25.46 -19.69 10.67
N SER A 337 26.05 -19.66 11.87
CA SER A 337 26.11 -20.84 12.76
C SER A 337 24.74 -21.22 13.33
N ARG A 338 23.78 -20.29 13.34
CA ARG A 338 22.42 -20.49 13.84
C ARG A 338 21.39 -20.78 12.74
N CYS A 339 21.74 -20.48 11.49
CA CYS A 339 20.83 -20.58 10.36
C CYS A 339 20.69 -22.00 9.80
N ALA A 340 19.51 -22.30 9.24
CA ALA A 340 19.28 -23.38 8.27
C ALA A 340 18.42 -22.84 7.12
N LEU A 341 18.68 -23.29 5.90
CA LEU A 341 17.86 -22.97 4.72
C LEU A 341 16.85 -24.10 4.48
N ILE A 342 15.58 -23.76 4.31
CA ILE A 342 14.52 -24.66 3.87
C ILE A 342 14.14 -24.31 2.43
N ILE A 343 14.11 -25.33 1.56
CA ILE A 343 13.60 -25.24 0.18
C ILE A 343 12.42 -26.19 0.09
N GLN A 344 11.20 -25.64 0.04
CA GLN A 344 9.98 -26.40 0.24
C GLN A 344 9.12 -26.48 -1.03
N ASP A 345 8.67 -27.68 -1.36
CA ASP A 345 7.69 -27.97 -2.40
C ASP A 345 8.04 -27.43 -3.82
N MET A 346 9.32 -27.15 -4.07
CA MET A 346 9.86 -26.78 -5.38
C MET A 346 10.02 -28.02 -6.28
N GLN A 347 8.90 -28.66 -6.61
CA GLN A 347 8.81 -29.88 -7.43
C GLN A 347 8.03 -29.61 -8.72
N ASN A 348 8.20 -30.48 -9.73
CA ASN A 348 7.69 -30.26 -11.07
C ASN A 348 6.17 -30.09 -11.13
N ASP A 349 5.40 -30.88 -10.38
CA ASP A 349 3.93 -30.76 -10.37
C ASP A 349 3.45 -29.40 -9.88
N VAL A 350 4.28 -28.71 -9.08
CA VAL A 350 3.93 -27.46 -8.41
C VAL A 350 4.24 -26.24 -9.27
N VAL A 351 5.45 -26.16 -9.84
CA VAL A 351 5.94 -24.91 -10.45
C VAL A 351 6.42 -25.04 -11.89
N MET A 352 6.29 -26.22 -12.52
CA MET A 352 6.64 -26.40 -13.94
C MET A 352 5.41 -26.50 -14.83
N ASP A 353 5.55 -26.04 -16.07
CA ASP A 353 4.53 -26.27 -17.08
C ASP A 353 4.39 -27.77 -17.34
N GLY A 354 3.15 -28.25 -17.46
CA GLY A 354 2.86 -29.69 -17.59
C GLY A 354 2.80 -30.46 -16.26
N GLY A 355 3.09 -29.79 -15.13
CA GLY A 355 2.84 -30.32 -13.79
C GLY A 355 1.35 -30.41 -13.44
N ALA A 356 1.00 -31.25 -12.47
CA ALA A 356 -0.38 -31.46 -12.04
C ALA A 356 -1.12 -30.18 -11.61
N PHE A 357 -0.40 -29.16 -11.12
CA PHE A 357 -0.97 -27.86 -10.72
C PHE A 357 -0.70 -26.74 -11.74
N ALA A 358 -0.35 -27.06 -12.98
CA ALA A 358 0.01 -26.04 -13.97
C ALA A 358 -1.10 -25.02 -14.24
N GLU A 359 -2.36 -25.44 -14.18
CA GLU A 359 -3.53 -24.58 -14.41
C GLU A 359 -3.87 -23.67 -13.21
N SER A 360 -3.21 -23.85 -12.06
CA SER A 360 -3.43 -23.02 -10.86
C SER A 360 -2.85 -21.61 -10.95
N GLY A 361 -1.99 -21.35 -11.96
CA GLY A 361 -1.18 -20.15 -12.07
C GLY A 361 0.19 -20.24 -11.37
N SER A 362 0.43 -21.30 -10.58
CA SER A 362 1.67 -21.49 -9.81
C SER A 362 2.96 -21.44 -10.66
N PRO A 363 3.07 -22.13 -11.83
CA PRO A 363 4.26 -22.02 -12.67
C PRO A 363 4.52 -20.61 -13.19
N GLN A 364 3.46 -19.88 -13.57
CA GLN A 364 3.58 -18.52 -14.07
C GLN A 364 4.12 -17.60 -12.98
N HIS A 365 3.50 -17.60 -11.81
CA HIS A 365 3.91 -16.70 -10.74
C HIS A 365 5.28 -17.09 -10.15
N CYS A 366 5.65 -18.38 -10.17
CA CYS A 366 7.02 -18.81 -9.84
C CYS A 366 8.07 -18.21 -10.79
N ARG A 367 7.77 -18.12 -12.09
CA ARG A 367 8.63 -17.44 -13.07
C ARG A 367 8.68 -15.94 -12.85
N GLU A 368 7.53 -15.32 -12.61
CA GLU A 368 7.43 -13.87 -12.35
C GLU A 368 8.25 -13.46 -11.11
N GLN A 369 8.22 -14.27 -10.05
CA GLN A 369 9.04 -14.07 -8.85
C GLN A 369 10.52 -14.44 -9.02
N ASN A 370 10.90 -15.07 -10.12
CA ASN A 370 12.22 -15.66 -10.30
C ASN A 370 12.62 -16.64 -9.16
N ALA A 371 11.62 -17.29 -8.56
CA ALA A 371 11.77 -17.95 -7.26
C ALA A 371 12.76 -19.13 -7.30
N ILE A 372 12.79 -19.89 -8.40
CA ILE A 372 13.75 -21.00 -8.58
C ILE A 372 15.19 -20.51 -8.57
N ALA A 373 15.49 -19.46 -9.35
CA ALA A 373 16.86 -18.94 -9.44
C ALA A 373 17.29 -18.28 -8.13
N ASN A 374 16.37 -17.58 -7.46
CA ASN A 374 16.61 -16.95 -6.17
C ASN A 374 16.88 -17.99 -5.07
N ALA A 375 16.05 -19.04 -4.98
CA ALA A 375 16.27 -20.15 -4.05
C ALA A 375 17.60 -20.88 -4.35
N ALA A 376 17.95 -21.10 -5.62
CA ALA A 376 19.20 -21.74 -6.01
C ALA A 376 20.43 -20.90 -5.62
N ARG A 377 20.35 -19.58 -5.85
CA ARG A 377 21.40 -18.63 -5.46
C ARG A 377 21.61 -18.62 -3.95
N LEU A 378 20.53 -18.62 -3.18
CA LEU A 378 20.57 -18.65 -1.74
C LEU A 378 21.12 -19.99 -1.21
N ALA A 379 20.75 -21.11 -1.84
CA ALA A 379 21.28 -22.43 -1.50
C ALA A 379 22.79 -22.53 -1.73
N GLU A 380 23.29 -22.02 -2.86
CA GLU A 380 24.74 -21.96 -3.10
C GLU A 380 25.44 -21.10 -2.05
N HIS A 381 24.86 -19.95 -1.70
CA HIS A 381 25.42 -19.09 -0.67
C HIS A 381 25.48 -19.79 0.69
N CYS A 382 24.37 -20.43 1.11
CA CYS A 382 24.29 -21.17 2.36
C CYS A 382 25.30 -22.31 2.43
N ARG A 383 25.45 -23.10 1.36
CA ARG A 383 26.44 -24.18 1.29
C ARG A 383 27.88 -23.67 1.47
N ARG A 384 28.23 -22.52 0.88
CA ARG A 384 29.58 -21.93 1.06
C ARG A 384 29.86 -21.52 2.50
N LEU A 385 28.84 -21.12 3.24
CA LEU A 385 28.94 -20.73 4.64
C LEU A 385 28.78 -21.91 5.62
N GLY A 386 28.56 -23.13 5.12
CA GLY A 386 28.30 -24.30 5.97
C GLY A 386 26.93 -24.26 6.67
N ILE A 387 26.00 -23.46 6.16
CA ILE A 387 24.59 -23.45 6.58
C ILE A 387 23.92 -24.69 5.98
N PRO A 388 23.28 -25.56 6.79
CA PRO A 388 22.60 -26.74 6.27
C PRO A 388 21.44 -26.34 5.35
N VAL A 389 21.39 -26.95 4.17
CA VAL A 389 20.27 -26.85 3.23
C VAL A 389 19.37 -28.06 3.41
N ILE A 390 18.08 -27.82 3.63
CA ILE A 390 17.06 -28.83 3.90
C ILE A 390 16.00 -28.72 2.82
N HIS A 391 15.88 -29.76 2.00
CA HIS A 391 14.82 -29.88 1.01
C HIS A 391 13.60 -30.50 1.66
N VAL A 392 12.45 -29.87 1.52
CA VAL A 392 11.17 -30.40 1.99
C VAL A 392 10.33 -30.74 0.78
N TRP A 393 10.08 -32.03 0.57
CA TRP A 393 9.30 -32.52 -0.57
C TRP A 393 7.98 -33.08 -0.12
N PHE A 394 6.89 -32.65 -0.75
CA PHE A 394 5.61 -33.32 -0.65
C PHE A 394 5.66 -34.57 -1.53
N VAL A 395 5.55 -35.77 -0.92
CA VAL A 395 5.65 -37.03 -1.68
C VAL A 395 4.58 -38.00 -1.21
N CYS A 396 3.66 -38.33 -2.11
CA CYS A 396 2.58 -39.27 -1.90
C CYS A 396 3.00 -40.70 -2.29
N PRO A 397 2.65 -41.73 -1.51
CA PRO A 397 2.75 -43.12 -1.98
C PRO A 397 1.88 -43.33 -3.24
N PRO A 398 2.19 -44.33 -4.08
CA PRO A 398 1.31 -44.71 -5.19
C PRO A 398 -0.14 -44.94 -4.74
N GLY A 399 -1.09 -44.32 -5.44
CA GLY A 399 -2.52 -44.33 -5.08
C GLY A 399 -2.87 -43.50 -3.84
N HIS A 400 -1.97 -42.63 -3.40
CA HIS A 400 -2.14 -41.68 -2.28
C HIS A 400 -2.52 -42.36 -0.96
N ALA A 401 -2.05 -43.60 -0.76
CA ALA A 401 -2.30 -44.35 0.46
C ALA A 401 -1.84 -43.56 1.71
N GLY A 402 -2.74 -43.39 2.67
CA GLY A 402 -2.46 -42.65 3.91
C GLY A 402 -2.67 -41.13 3.83
N VAL A 403 -3.02 -40.58 2.67
CA VAL A 403 -3.52 -39.20 2.58
C VAL A 403 -4.94 -39.15 3.12
N THR A 404 -5.17 -38.28 4.12
CA THR A 404 -6.50 -38.09 4.70
C THR A 404 -7.25 -37.03 3.90
N LEU A 405 -8.44 -37.35 3.41
CA LEU A 405 -9.29 -36.45 2.64
C LEU A 405 -10.17 -35.60 3.56
N ASN A 406 -9.53 -34.81 4.43
CA ASN A 406 -10.22 -33.98 5.42
C ASN A 406 -10.30 -32.50 5.02
N ALA A 407 -9.80 -32.14 3.83
CA ALA A 407 -9.86 -30.79 3.29
C ALA A 407 -9.81 -30.82 1.75
N PRO A 408 -10.42 -29.83 1.07
CA PRO A 408 -10.45 -29.76 -0.40
C PRO A 408 -9.06 -29.81 -1.06
N LEU A 409 -8.02 -29.30 -0.39
CA LEU A 409 -6.66 -29.35 -0.93
C LEU A 409 -6.12 -30.78 -1.04
N PHE A 410 -6.47 -31.66 -0.10
CA PHE A 410 -6.04 -33.06 -0.12
C PHE A 410 -6.89 -33.87 -1.10
N GLU A 411 -8.16 -33.52 -1.24
CA GLU A 411 -9.03 -34.05 -2.30
C GLU A 411 -8.45 -33.71 -3.67
N GLY A 412 -8.16 -32.43 -3.94
CA GLY A 412 -7.57 -31.98 -5.21
C GLY A 412 -6.20 -32.59 -5.51
N LEU A 413 -5.35 -32.80 -4.49
CA LEU A 413 -4.07 -33.50 -4.63
C LEU A 413 -4.25 -34.95 -5.14
N VAL A 414 -5.24 -35.67 -4.60
CA VAL A 414 -5.54 -37.05 -5.01
C VAL A 414 -6.21 -37.08 -6.39
N GLU A 415 -7.17 -36.19 -6.64
CA GLU A 415 -7.87 -36.06 -7.92
C GLU A 415 -6.91 -35.74 -9.08
N ALA A 416 -5.94 -34.84 -8.85
CA ALA A 416 -4.92 -34.49 -9.83
C ALA A 416 -3.82 -35.56 -9.98
N ASN A 417 -3.86 -36.64 -9.18
CA ASN A 417 -2.81 -37.66 -9.08
C ASN A 417 -1.41 -37.06 -8.89
N ALA A 418 -1.32 -35.98 -8.11
CA ALA A 418 -0.12 -35.16 -7.99
C ALA A 418 0.88 -35.71 -6.97
N MET A 419 2.15 -35.38 -7.16
CA MET A 419 3.26 -35.59 -6.22
C MET A 419 3.49 -37.06 -5.85
N VAL A 420 3.16 -37.99 -6.75
CA VAL A 420 3.31 -39.43 -6.52
C VAL A 420 4.78 -39.85 -6.59
N GLU A 421 5.22 -40.64 -5.62
CA GLU A 421 6.59 -41.16 -5.56
C GLU A 421 7.02 -41.84 -6.87
N GLY A 422 8.20 -41.48 -7.36
CA GLY A 422 8.77 -42.00 -8.61
C GLY A 422 8.23 -41.36 -9.89
N SER A 423 7.20 -40.51 -9.80
CA SER A 423 6.71 -39.73 -10.95
C SER A 423 7.64 -38.55 -11.27
N TRP A 424 7.53 -38.01 -12.49
CA TRP A 424 8.21 -36.76 -12.85
C TRP A 424 7.73 -35.60 -11.98
N GLY A 425 6.42 -35.55 -11.70
CA GLY A 425 5.78 -34.52 -10.90
C GLY A 425 6.34 -34.38 -9.48
N ALA A 426 6.72 -35.50 -8.86
CA ALA A 426 7.34 -35.51 -7.54
C ALA A 426 8.84 -35.19 -7.51
N GLN A 427 9.51 -35.04 -8.66
CA GLN A 427 10.94 -34.69 -8.70
C GLN A 427 11.13 -33.19 -8.43
N PRO A 428 12.27 -32.78 -7.81
CA PRO A 428 12.62 -31.38 -7.68
C PRO A 428 12.75 -30.72 -9.06
N VAL A 429 12.52 -29.42 -9.12
CA VAL A 429 12.72 -28.66 -10.35
C VAL A 429 14.20 -28.52 -10.71
N PRO A 430 14.53 -28.37 -12.01
CA PRO A 430 15.92 -28.22 -12.45
C PRO A 430 16.65 -27.09 -11.72
N GLY A 431 17.83 -27.40 -11.16
CA GLY A 431 18.67 -26.44 -10.43
C GLY A 431 18.44 -26.42 -8.92
N LEU A 432 17.40 -27.07 -8.41
CA LEU A 432 17.09 -27.22 -6.99
C LEU A 432 17.17 -28.69 -6.52
N GLU A 433 17.92 -29.53 -7.22
CA GLU A 433 18.18 -30.89 -6.76
C GLU A 433 18.98 -30.91 -5.46
N ALA A 434 18.66 -31.87 -4.58
CA ALA A 434 19.45 -32.11 -3.38
C ALA A 434 20.87 -32.55 -3.74
N ARG A 435 21.86 -31.92 -3.10
CA ARG A 435 23.29 -32.22 -3.30
C ARG A 435 23.83 -33.05 -2.14
N PRO A 436 24.98 -33.73 -2.32
CA PRO A 436 25.66 -34.40 -1.20
C PRO A 436 25.89 -33.44 -0.03
N GLY A 437 25.39 -33.79 1.15
CA GLY A 437 25.46 -32.98 2.36
C GLY A 437 24.18 -32.19 2.69
N ASP A 438 23.26 -32.03 1.73
CA ASP A 438 21.93 -31.51 2.01
C ASP A 438 21.08 -32.56 2.74
N HIS A 439 20.07 -32.12 3.47
CA HIS A 439 19.04 -32.98 4.04
C HIS A 439 17.80 -33.03 3.14
N VAL A 440 17.12 -34.17 3.13
CA VAL A 440 15.81 -34.32 2.45
C VAL A 440 14.78 -34.78 3.47
N VAL A 441 13.72 -33.98 3.61
CA VAL A 441 12.57 -34.24 4.45
C VAL A 441 11.38 -34.49 3.54
N ARG A 442 10.63 -35.57 3.78
CA ARG A 442 9.41 -35.89 3.04
C ARG A 442 8.20 -35.64 3.91
N LYS A 443 7.17 -35.00 3.35
CA LYS A 443 5.91 -34.71 4.02
C LYS A 443 4.71 -35.12 3.17
N THR A 444 3.58 -35.32 3.84
CA THR A 444 2.25 -35.52 3.22
C THR A 444 1.21 -34.56 3.82
N ARG A 445 1.69 -33.48 4.44
CA ARG A 445 0.91 -32.38 5.03
C ARG A 445 1.50 -31.04 4.61
N MET A 446 0.77 -29.95 4.81
CA MET A 446 1.18 -28.62 4.35
C MET A 446 2.43 -28.14 5.08
N SER A 447 2.39 -28.15 6.42
CA SER A 447 3.51 -27.80 7.28
C SER A 447 4.64 -28.84 7.19
N ALA A 448 5.89 -28.37 7.06
CA ALA A 448 7.07 -29.23 7.05
C ALA A 448 7.35 -29.93 8.39
N TRP A 449 6.70 -29.49 9.46
CA TRP A 449 6.83 -30.06 10.79
C TRP A 449 6.00 -31.35 10.96
N GLU A 450 4.91 -31.49 10.21
CA GLU A 450 3.90 -32.51 10.47
C GLU A 450 4.29 -33.88 9.91
N GLY A 451 4.55 -34.83 10.81
CA GLY A 451 4.89 -36.22 10.45
C GLY A 451 6.29 -36.39 9.85
N THR A 452 7.19 -35.44 10.05
CA THR A 452 8.55 -35.44 9.49
C THR A 452 9.64 -35.49 10.56
N ASN A 453 10.89 -35.63 10.13
CA ASN A 453 12.08 -35.54 10.98
C ASN A 453 12.76 -34.15 10.96
N LEU A 454 12.09 -33.10 10.45
CA LEU A 454 12.65 -31.74 10.34
C LEU A 454 13.19 -31.22 11.69
N GLU A 455 12.37 -31.28 12.74
CA GLU A 455 12.76 -30.76 14.06
C GLU A 455 13.95 -31.53 14.66
N THR A 456 14.05 -32.83 14.38
CA THR A 456 15.19 -33.66 14.79
C THR A 456 16.48 -33.20 14.10
N ILE A 457 16.42 -32.92 12.80
CA ILE A 457 17.56 -32.41 12.02
C ILE A 457 18.01 -31.05 12.58
N LEU A 458 17.08 -30.12 12.77
CA LEU A 458 17.37 -28.77 13.27
C LEU A 458 18.01 -28.80 14.66
N LYS A 459 17.45 -29.60 15.59
CA LYS A 459 18.02 -29.79 16.93
C LYS A 459 19.40 -30.43 16.91
N ALA A 460 19.60 -31.46 16.09
CA ALA A 460 20.90 -32.13 15.96
C ALA A 460 21.98 -31.20 15.37
N GLN A 461 21.58 -30.28 14.49
CA GLN A 461 22.45 -29.27 13.88
C GLN A 461 22.61 -28.01 14.75
N GLY A 462 21.84 -27.86 15.83
CA GLY A 462 21.86 -26.68 16.70
C GLY A 462 21.38 -25.39 16.02
N ARG A 463 20.40 -25.48 15.10
CA ARG A 463 19.90 -24.32 14.33
C ARG A 463 18.57 -23.85 14.88
N ASP A 464 18.43 -22.54 15.04
CA ASP A 464 17.23 -21.89 15.59
C ASP A 464 16.74 -20.69 14.75
N ILE A 465 17.44 -20.36 13.65
CA ILE A 465 16.99 -19.40 12.64
C ILE A 465 16.72 -20.16 11.34
N LEU A 466 15.51 -20.06 10.81
CA LEU A 466 15.09 -20.76 9.59
C LEU A 466 14.85 -19.75 8.48
N ILE A 467 15.63 -19.87 7.41
CA ILE A 467 15.42 -19.14 6.17
C ILE A 467 14.54 -20.04 5.30
N GLU A 468 13.28 -19.68 5.13
CA GLU A 468 12.28 -20.54 4.50
C GLU A 468 11.88 -20.02 3.13
N THR A 469 12.07 -20.88 2.12
CA THR A 469 11.81 -20.61 0.71
C THR A 469 10.98 -21.72 0.11
N GLY A 470 10.23 -21.45 -0.97
CA GLY A 470 9.50 -22.51 -1.65
C GLY A 470 8.16 -22.11 -2.25
N ALA A 471 7.43 -23.12 -2.71
CA ALA A 471 6.14 -22.95 -3.33
C ALA A 471 4.98 -23.03 -2.33
N TRP A 472 3.85 -22.48 -2.72
CA TRP A 472 2.64 -22.26 -1.92
C TRP A 472 2.87 -21.33 -0.73
N THR A 473 3.20 -20.08 -1.02
CA THR A 473 3.36 -19.00 -0.03
C THR A 473 2.22 -18.97 0.99
N ASN A 474 0.97 -19.07 0.51
CA ASN A 474 -0.24 -19.04 1.34
C ASN A 474 -0.70 -20.39 1.90
N MET A 475 0.07 -21.45 1.69
CA MET A 475 -0.22 -22.76 2.26
C MET A 475 1.04 -23.29 2.94
N SER A 476 1.86 -24.05 2.22
CA SER A 476 3.04 -24.74 2.75
C SER A 476 4.01 -23.83 3.50
N ILE A 477 4.35 -22.66 2.93
CA ILE A 477 5.28 -21.72 3.56
C ILE A 477 4.67 -21.13 4.82
N GLU A 478 3.48 -20.55 4.71
CA GLU A 478 2.81 -19.95 5.86
C GLU A 478 2.54 -20.96 7.00
N HIS A 479 2.11 -22.19 6.70
CA HIS A 479 1.88 -23.22 7.71
C HIS A 479 3.17 -23.58 8.45
N THR A 480 4.28 -23.67 7.73
CA THR A 480 5.58 -24.03 8.29
C THR A 480 6.17 -22.87 9.10
N ALA A 481 6.07 -21.64 8.60
CA ALA A 481 6.48 -20.42 9.30
C ALA A 481 5.72 -20.22 10.62
N ARG A 482 4.38 -20.30 10.59
CA ARG A 482 3.55 -20.16 11.80
C ARG A 482 3.89 -21.22 12.85
N THR A 483 3.96 -22.48 12.42
CA THR A 483 4.30 -23.59 13.33
C THR A 483 5.73 -23.46 13.86
N GLY A 484 6.67 -22.98 13.04
CA GLY A 484 8.05 -22.73 13.44
C GLY A 484 8.16 -21.65 14.50
N ALA A 485 7.44 -20.54 14.32
CA ALA A 485 7.35 -19.47 15.31
C ALA A 485 6.78 -19.98 16.65
N ASP A 486 5.69 -20.75 16.62
CA ASP A 486 5.10 -21.37 17.82
C ASP A 486 6.06 -22.36 18.52
N LYS A 487 6.93 -23.02 17.74
CA LYS A 487 7.99 -23.89 18.25
C LYS A 487 9.22 -23.13 18.76
N GLY A 488 9.25 -21.80 18.63
CA GLY A 488 10.32 -20.93 19.11
C GLY A 488 11.48 -20.70 18.14
N TYR A 489 11.31 -21.02 16.85
CA TYR A 489 12.30 -20.69 15.82
C TYR A 489 12.12 -19.25 15.33
N VAL A 490 13.22 -18.60 14.97
CA VAL A 490 13.20 -17.31 14.26
C VAL A 490 13.02 -17.59 12.78
N MET A 491 11.89 -17.17 12.22
CA MET A 491 11.56 -17.39 10.81
C MET A 491 11.97 -16.19 9.96
N ILE A 492 12.67 -16.45 8.84
CA ILE A 492 13.08 -15.47 7.84
C ILE A 492 12.53 -15.91 6.49
N ILE A 493 11.72 -15.06 5.84
CA ILE A 493 11.07 -15.37 4.56
C ILE A 493 11.60 -14.41 3.49
N PRO A 494 12.56 -14.81 2.65
CA PRO A 494 12.89 -14.07 1.44
C PRO A 494 11.77 -14.28 0.40
N GLU A 495 10.88 -13.30 0.27
CA GLU A 495 9.63 -13.42 -0.48
C GLU A 495 9.86 -13.73 -1.98
N ASP A 496 10.94 -13.21 -2.53
CA ASP A 496 11.37 -13.37 -3.92
C ASP A 496 11.96 -14.77 -4.20
N ALA A 497 12.10 -15.62 -3.17
CA ALA A 497 12.35 -17.05 -3.30
C ALA A 497 11.10 -17.91 -2.99
N CYS A 498 9.94 -17.26 -2.84
CA CYS A 498 8.67 -17.91 -2.57
C CYS A 498 7.67 -17.68 -3.73
N SER A 499 6.79 -18.64 -3.98
CA SER A 499 5.76 -18.53 -5.02
C SER A 499 4.46 -19.24 -4.66
N THR A 500 3.39 -18.96 -5.41
CA THR A 500 2.06 -19.57 -5.28
C THR A 500 1.25 -19.28 -6.56
N MET A 501 -0.07 -19.45 -6.53
CA MET A 501 -1.01 -19.29 -7.65
C MET A 501 -0.89 -17.96 -8.42
N ASN A 502 -0.80 -16.84 -7.70
CA ASN A 502 -0.62 -15.51 -8.29
C ASN A 502 -0.12 -14.51 -7.23
N ALA A 503 0.15 -13.29 -7.66
CA ALA A 503 0.65 -12.23 -6.80
C ALA A 503 -0.32 -11.85 -5.65
N ASP A 504 -1.64 -11.96 -5.85
CA ASP A 504 -2.62 -11.64 -4.80
C ASP A 504 -2.56 -12.64 -3.64
N TRP A 505 -2.56 -13.95 -3.94
CA TRP A 505 -2.40 -14.99 -2.93
C TRP A 505 -1.03 -14.93 -2.25
N HIS A 506 0.01 -14.57 -2.99
CA HIS A 506 1.35 -14.38 -2.44
C HIS A 506 1.39 -13.24 -1.42
N ARG A 507 0.92 -12.06 -1.82
CA ARG A 507 0.88 -10.85 -0.99
C ARG A 507 -0.06 -11.00 0.20
N ALA A 508 -1.19 -11.69 0.05
CA ALA A 508 -2.08 -11.98 1.18
C ALA A 508 -1.33 -12.64 2.35
N SER A 509 -0.38 -13.52 2.03
CA SER A 509 0.42 -14.19 3.04
C SER A 509 1.63 -13.39 3.49
N ILE A 510 2.37 -12.77 2.57
CA ILE A 510 3.56 -11.96 2.87
C ILE A 510 3.19 -10.70 3.66
N ASP A 511 2.21 -9.92 3.19
CA ASP A 511 1.94 -8.57 3.70
C ASP A 511 1.13 -8.57 5.00
N TYR A 512 0.40 -9.66 5.28
CA TYR A 512 -0.51 -9.74 6.42
C TYR A 512 -0.23 -10.94 7.30
N ALA A 513 -0.24 -12.12 6.70
CA ALA A 513 -0.31 -13.36 7.44
C ALA A 513 1.01 -13.68 8.15
N MET A 514 2.14 -13.42 7.48
CA MET A 514 3.50 -13.76 7.94
C MET A 514 4.18 -12.64 8.75
N GLN A 515 3.77 -11.37 8.63
CA GLN A 515 4.40 -10.24 9.33
C GLN A 515 4.45 -10.38 10.86
N ASN A 516 3.51 -11.14 11.45
CA ASN A 516 3.47 -11.36 12.90
C ASN A 516 4.26 -12.59 13.37
N VAL A 517 4.76 -13.42 12.46
CA VAL A 517 5.39 -14.71 12.79
C VAL A 517 6.77 -14.90 12.16
N ALA A 518 7.16 -14.05 11.21
CA ALA A 518 8.44 -14.11 10.52
C ALA A 518 8.94 -12.72 10.12
N ALA A 519 10.26 -12.59 9.95
CA ALA A 519 10.85 -11.45 9.28
C ALA A 519 10.78 -11.68 7.76
N VAL A 520 9.97 -10.89 7.06
CA VAL A 520 9.85 -10.92 5.60
C VAL A 520 10.89 -9.99 4.99
N THR A 521 11.60 -10.45 3.96
CA THR A 521 12.74 -9.77 3.33
C THR A 521 12.89 -10.30 1.88
N ASN A 522 14.06 -10.11 1.26
CA ASN A 522 14.42 -10.66 -0.05
C ASN A 522 15.77 -11.39 -0.01
N VAL A 523 16.09 -12.18 -1.04
CA VAL A 523 17.32 -12.98 -1.10
C VAL A 523 18.59 -12.10 -1.02
N ASP A 524 18.59 -10.91 -1.61
CA ASP A 524 19.75 -10.01 -1.58
C ASP A 524 20.07 -9.53 -0.16
N GLU A 525 19.05 -9.20 0.62
CA GLU A 525 19.18 -8.81 2.01
C GLU A 525 19.60 -9.98 2.89
N VAL A 526 19.04 -11.18 2.69
CA VAL A 526 19.46 -12.38 3.43
C VAL A 526 20.94 -12.70 3.15
N ILE A 527 21.36 -12.67 1.88
CA ILE A 527 22.76 -12.89 1.49
C ILE A 527 23.68 -11.85 2.14
N ARG A 528 23.28 -10.58 2.17
CA ARG A 528 24.04 -9.51 2.82
C ARG A 528 24.11 -9.74 4.34
N ALA A 529 23.00 -10.12 4.95
CA ALA A 529 22.87 -10.33 6.39
C ALA A 529 23.70 -11.51 6.92
N LEU A 530 23.89 -12.55 6.09
CA LEU A 530 24.72 -13.72 6.40
C LEU A 530 26.24 -13.44 6.32
N GLY A 531 26.62 -12.25 5.85
CA GLY A 531 28.00 -11.78 5.84
C GLY A 531 28.82 -12.34 4.68
N VAL A 532 29.07 -11.48 3.69
CA VAL A 532 30.30 -11.44 2.87
C VAL A 532 30.72 -9.99 2.71
#